data_AF-A0A8J0VAG6-F1
#
_entry.id   AF-A0A8J0VAG6-F1
#
_cell.length_a   1.000
_cell.length_b   1.000
_cell.length_c   1.000
_cell.angle_alpha   90.00
_cell.angle_beta   90.00
_cell.angle_gamma   90.00
#
_symmetry.space_group_name_H-M   'P 1'
#
loop_
_entity.id
_entity.type
_entity.pdbx_description
1 polymer ?
#
loop_
_entity_poly.entity_id
_entity_poly.type
_entity_poly.pdbx_seq_one_letter_code
_entity_poly.pdbx_strand_id
1 'polypeptide(L)'
;MELCCRKYPSGWIYPTVLLCLYGFFVNLNATDPFIIPYLVAPYHNLTAVQVANSVLPVWTYSYLALLIPVFLLTDYLCYKPVIFLQGLGLSISMIVMLVTHGVPCMQGMEFAYAIFTSCDVAYYAYIYNVVDTIHYQRVTSYCRSITLVGATLGALGGQLLLSLAGVSYFTLNVLTLSLTLVGLVFTLFLPMPTRSMFFHKEIAGDTMKMSVQEAESPCLEKIKPEAMAKDAASESTSTKHLIRVVFLLSKEVKHCYSSKQILYWSLWWAFATPIYNQLICYAPILWEHVESSKRMAVYNGGVEALSTFLGKLIYIYIYLYIPYGYWGLFNKGIGPMFSP
;
A
#
# COMPACT_ATOMS: atom_id res chain seq x y z
N MET A 1 -23.87 15.73 -16.48
CA MET A 1 -24.19 14.90 -15.30
C MET A 1 -23.24 15.31 -14.20
N GLU A 2 -23.70 16.27 -13.40
CA GLU A 2 -23.03 16.77 -12.20
C GLU A 2 -23.05 15.68 -11.12
N LEU A 3 -21.94 14.99 -10.91
CA LEU A 3 -21.77 14.19 -9.68
C LEU A 3 -21.13 15.10 -8.62
N CYS A 4 -22.01 15.85 -7.97
CA CYS A 4 -21.90 16.50 -6.66
C CYS A 4 -20.53 16.47 -5.98
N CYS A 5 -19.94 17.67 -5.87
CA CYS A 5 -19.07 18.07 -4.77
C CYS A 5 -19.78 17.85 -3.42
N ARG A 6 -19.70 16.64 -2.85
CA ARG A 6 -20.15 16.39 -1.48
C ARG A 6 -19.13 17.03 -0.52
N LYS A 7 -19.40 18.26 -0.08
CA LYS A 7 -18.83 18.79 1.17
C LYS A 7 -19.41 17.92 2.28
N TYR A 8 -18.61 17.00 2.82
CA TYR A 8 -19.04 16.11 3.88
C TYR A 8 -19.25 16.90 5.18
N PRO A 9 -20.38 16.74 5.88
CA PRO A 9 -20.75 17.54 7.05
C PRO A 9 -19.85 17.30 8.29
N SER A 10 -18.94 16.33 8.25
CA SER A 10 -18.04 15.97 9.36
C SER A 10 -16.53 16.07 9.05
N GLY A 11 -16.15 16.96 8.11
CA GLY A 11 -14.81 17.57 7.97
C GLY A 11 -13.62 16.67 7.62
N TRP A 12 -13.37 15.61 8.38
CA TRP A 12 -12.27 14.66 8.22
C TRP A 12 -12.60 13.28 8.83
N ILE A 13 -13.60 13.20 9.72
CA ILE A 13 -13.96 11.97 10.43
C ILE A 13 -14.50 10.92 9.47
N TYR A 14 -15.41 11.31 8.57
CA TYR A 14 -16.00 10.39 7.59
C TYR A 14 -14.95 9.66 6.72
N PRO A 15 -14.04 10.35 6.00
CA PRO A 15 -13.01 9.67 5.23
C PRO A 15 -12.05 8.86 6.11
N THR A 16 -11.72 9.32 7.31
CA THR A 16 -10.89 8.57 8.25
C THR A 16 -11.55 7.25 8.68
N VAL A 17 -12.84 7.27 9.02
CA VAL A 17 -13.55 6.05 9.44
C VAL A 17 -13.60 5.03 8.31
N LEU A 18 -13.93 5.45 7.09
CA LEU A 18 -13.93 4.55 5.93
C LEU A 18 -12.55 3.98 5.62
N LEU A 19 -11.52 4.82 5.69
CA LEU A 19 -10.14 4.39 5.46
C LEU A 19 -9.70 3.39 6.53
N CYS A 20 -10.03 3.65 7.79
CA CYS A 20 -9.74 2.72 8.88
C CYS A 20 -10.50 1.40 8.75
N LEU A 21 -11.77 1.41 8.32
CA LEU A 21 -12.54 0.18 8.07
C LEU A 21 -11.91 -0.63 6.93
N TYR A 22 -11.59 0.01 5.81
CA TYR A 22 -10.86 -0.64 4.72
C TYR A 22 -9.54 -1.25 5.20
N GLY A 23 -8.71 -0.45 5.88
CA GLY A 23 -7.42 -0.90 6.41
C GLY A 23 -7.58 -2.06 7.39
N PHE A 24 -8.59 -2.04 8.26
CA PHE A 24 -8.91 -3.14 9.16
C PHE A 24 -9.18 -4.44 8.39
N PHE A 25 -10.13 -4.43 7.46
CA PHE A 25 -10.58 -5.64 6.77
C PHE A 25 -9.51 -6.24 5.86
N VAL A 26 -8.74 -5.39 5.18
CA VAL A 26 -7.65 -5.84 4.31
C VAL A 26 -6.46 -6.39 5.11
N ASN A 27 -6.18 -5.83 6.30
CA ASN A 27 -5.12 -6.34 7.17
C ASN A 27 -5.59 -7.44 8.12
N LEU A 28 -6.88 -7.77 8.18
CA LEU A 28 -7.42 -8.95 8.89
C LEU A 28 -7.11 -10.25 8.14
N ASN A 29 -5.92 -10.34 7.57
CA ASN A 29 -5.47 -11.44 6.73
C ASN A 29 -5.05 -12.62 7.62
N ALA A 30 -5.95 -13.59 7.74
CA ALA A 30 -5.71 -14.77 8.56
C ALA A 30 -4.80 -15.80 7.88
N THR A 31 -4.46 -15.60 6.60
CA THR A 31 -3.69 -16.54 5.79
C THR A 31 -2.20 -16.22 5.79
N ASP A 32 -1.81 -14.95 5.96
CA ASP A 32 -0.40 -14.50 5.93
C ASP A 32 0.56 -15.34 6.77
N PRO A 33 0.27 -15.68 8.05
CA PRO A 33 1.19 -16.49 8.85
C PRO A 33 1.37 -17.92 8.31
N PHE A 34 0.44 -18.36 7.46
CA PHE A 34 0.31 -19.74 7.00
C PHE A 34 0.53 -19.89 5.49
N ILE A 35 0.90 -18.84 4.75
CA ILE A 35 1.14 -18.92 3.30
C ILE A 35 2.15 -20.03 2.98
N ILE A 36 3.31 -20.03 3.63
CA ILE A 36 4.35 -21.03 3.38
C ILE A 36 3.87 -22.45 3.72
N PRO A 37 3.34 -22.72 4.94
CA PRO A 37 2.71 -24.01 5.23
C PRO A 37 1.64 -24.42 4.22
N TYR A 38 0.84 -23.48 3.72
CA TYR A 38 -0.23 -23.75 2.77
C TYR A 38 0.32 -24.14 1.39
N LEU A 39 1.35 -23.45 0.90
CA LEU A 39 2.03 -23.78 -0.36
C LEU A 39 2.72 -25.16 -0.33
N VAL A 40 3.25 -25.56 0.84
CA VAL A 40 3.90 -26.86 1.03
C VAL A 40 2.90 -27.97 1.37
N ALA A 41 1.72 -27.62 1.87
CA ALA A 41 0.66 -28.58 2.22
C ALA A 41 0.22 -29.42 1.00
N PRO A 42 -0.40 -30.59 1.21
CA PRO A 42 -0.79 -31.50 0.12
C PRO A 42 -1.64 -30.89 -0.99
N TYR A 43 -2.32 -29.78 -0.72
CA TYR A 43 -3.14 -29.05 -1.69
C TYR A 43 -2.30 -28.44 -2.83
N HIS A 44 -1.24 -27.70 -2.50
CA HIS A 44 -0.34 -27.10 -3.49
C HIS A 44 0.89 -28.00 -3.76
N ASN A 45 1.28 -28.81 -2.78
CA ASN A 45 2.32 -29.84 -2.86
C ASN A 45 3.65 -29.33 -3.45
N LEU A 46 4.02 -28.09 -3.11
CA LEU A 46 5.31 -27.51 -3.49
C LEU A 46 6.38 -27.91 -2.49
N THR A 47 7.61 -28.02 -2.96
CA THR A 47 8.76 -28.18 -2.06
C THR A 47 9.10 -26.84 -1.41
N ALA A 48 9.56 -26.86 -0.15
CA ALA A 48 10.03 -25.65 0.53
C ALA A 48 11.13 -24.92 -0.27
N VAL A 49 11.96 -25.65 -1.00
CA VAL A 49 13.01 -25.10 -1.88
C VAL A 49 12.40 -24.34 -3.06
N GLN A 50 11.37 -24.88 -3.71
CA GLN A 50 10.65 -24.17 -4.79
C GLN A 50 9.98 -22.90 -4.27
N VAL A 51 9.35 -22.98 -3.09
CA VAL A 51 8.72 -21.80 -2.48
C VAL A 51 9.76 -20.71 -2.19
N ALA A 52 10.87 -21.07 -1.53
CA ALA A 52 11.93 -20.14 -1.14
C ALA A 52 12.67 -19.50 -2.32
N ASN A 53 12.97 -20.28 -3.36
CA ASN A 53 13.87 -19.86 -4.45
C ASN A 53 13.14 -19.41 -5.72
N SER A 54 11.87 -19.79 -5.90
CA SER A 54 11.15 -19.51 -7.14
C SER A 54 9.86 -18.72 -6.91
N VAL A 55 9.15 -18.91 -5.80
CA VAL A 55 7.87 -18.27 -5.54
C VAL A 55 8.08 -16.94 -4.81
N LEU A 56 8.57 -16.96 -3.56
CA LEU A 56 8.74 -15.77 -2.72
C LEU A 56 9.60 -14.65 -3.32
N PRO A 57 10.67 -14.94 -4.09
CA PRO A 57 11.45 -13.87 -4.72
C PRO A 57 10.63 -13.03 -5.71
N VAL A 58 9.59 -13.61 -6.33
CA VAL A 58 8.72 -12.86 -7.26
C VAL A 58 8.03 -11.72 -6.53
N TRP A 59 7.51 -11.94 -5.33
CA TRP A 59 6.94 -10.85 -4.53
C TRP A 59 7.98 -9.77 -4.24
N THR A 60 9.16 -10.15 -3.72
CA THR A 60 10.19 -9.19 -3.32
C THR A 60 10.65 -8.30 -4.49
N TYR A 61 10.98 -8.90 -5.63
CA TYR A 61 11.47 -8.14 -6.79
C TYR A 61 10.37 -7.35 -7.48
N SER A 62 9.16 -7.93 -7.55
CA SER A 62 8.01 -7.24 -8.14
C SER A 62 7.58 -6.06 -7.28
N TYR A 63 7.56 -6.21 -5.96
CA TYR A 63 7.28 -5.12 -5.02
C TYR A 63 8.25 -3.95 -5.24
N LEU A 64 9.56 -4.24 -5.27
CA LEU A 64 10.58 -3.22 -5.52
C LEU A 64 10.37 -2.52 -6.87
N ALA A 65 10.11 -3.28 -7.93
CA ALA A 65 9.88 -2.73 -9.27
C ALA A 65 8.58 -1.91 -9.35
N LEU A 66 7.52 -2.33 -8.65
CA LEU A 66 6.20 -1.71 -8.66
C LEU A 66 6.11 -0.43 -7.81
N LEU A 67 7.00 -0.22 -6.84
CA LEU A 67 7.03 1.02 -6.04
C LEU A 67 7.09 2.28 -6.89
N ILE A 68 7.89 2.30 -7.96
CA ILE A 68 8.03 3.45 -8.86
C ILE A 68 6.74 3.73 -9.66
N PRO A 69 6.20 2.78 -10.45
CA PRO A 69 4.98 3.02 -11.22
C PRO A 69 3.77 3.26 -10.31
N VAL A 70 3.64 2.57 -9.18
CA VAL A 70 2.53 2.80 -8.24
C VAL A 70 2.62 4.20 -7.63
N PHE A 71 3.81 4.67 -7.26
CA PHE A 71 4.01 6.05 -6.79
C PHE A 71 3.53 7.08 -7.83
N LEU A 72 3.95 6.94 -9.08
CA LEU A 72 3.53 7.83 -10.18
C LEU A 72 2.02 7.73 -10.45
N LEU A 73 1.47 6.51 -10.45
CA LEU A 73 0.06 6.25 -10.68
C LEU A 73 -0.82 6.82 -9.58
N THR A 74 -0.34 6.80 -8.33
CA THR A 74 -1.04 7.34 -7.17
C THR A 74 -1.28 8.83 -7.32
N ASP A 75 -0.27 9.58 -7.77
CA ASP A 75 -0.40 11.02 -8.01
C ASP A 75 -1.23 11.33 -9.26
N TYR A 76 -1.17 10.49 -10.29
CA TYR A 76 -1.96 10.64 -11.51
C TYR A 76 -3.45 10.36 -11.28
N LEU A 77 -3.78 9.24 -10.64
CA LEU A 77 -5.16 8.78 -10.41
C LEU A 77 -5.80 9.37 -9.15
N CYS A 78 -5.12 10.27 -8.43
CA CYS A 78 -5.62 10.89 -7.21
C CYS A 78 -5.99 9.83 -6.14
N TYR A 79 -5.06 8.91 -5.84
CA TYR A 79 -5.08 7.97 -4.71
C TYR A 79 -6.20 6.91 -4.69
N LYS A 80 -7.49 7.29 -4.77
CA LYS A 80 -8.64 6.38 -4.59
C LYS A 80 -8.60 5.16 -5.53
N PRO A 81 -8.32 5.29 -6.84
CA PRO A 81 -8.24 4.13 -7.73
C PRO A 81 -7.07 3.20 -7.38
N VAL A 82 -5.98 3.73 -6.82
CA VAL A 82 -4.84 2.92 -6.38
C VAL A 82 -5.16 2.18 -5.08
N ILE A 83 -5.93 2.78 -4.17
CA ILE A 83 -6.48 2.07 -2.99
C ILE A 83 -7.43 0.94 -3.42
N PHE A 84 -8.24 1.16 -4.46
CA PHE A 84 -9.06 0.08 -5.01
C PHE A 84 -8.21 -1.02 -5.64
N LEU A 85 -7.17 -0.64 -6.41
CA LEU A 85 -6.20 -1.56 -7.00
C LEU A 85 -5.49 -2.40 -5.93
N GLN A 86 -5.20 -1.81 -4.77
CA GLN A 86 -4.61 -2.51 -3.63
C GLN A 86 -5.48 -3.70 -3.20
N GLY A 87 -6.74 -3.47 -2.86
CA GLY A 87 -7.65 -4.55 -2.43
C GLY A 87 -7.92 -5.56 -3.55
N LEU A 88 -7.91 -5.12 -4.82
CA LEU A 88 -7.99 -6.02 -5.97
C LEU A 88 -6.76 -6.93 -6.06
N GLY A 89 -5.55 -6.41 -5.86
CA GLY A 89 -4.31 -7.20 -5.86
C GLY A 89 -4.37 -8.34 -4.85
N LEU A 90 -4.82 -8.04 -3.62
CA LEU A 90 -4.99 -9.05 -2.57
C LEU A 90 -6.08 -10.07 -2.96
N SER A 91 -7.23 -9.60 -3.45
CA SER A 91 -8.32 -10.48 -3.88
C SER A 91 -7.88 -11.43 -5.00
N ILE A 92 -7.15 -10.92 -6.00
CA ILE A 92 -6.61 -11.72 -7.11
C ILE A 92 -5.61 -12.76 -6.57
N SER A 93 -4.70 -12.35 -5.68
CA SER A 93 -3.76 -13.27 -5.04
C SER A 93 -4.48 -14.42 -4.35
N MET A 94 -5.45 -14.11 -3.48
CA MET A 94 -6.22 -15.13 -2.76
C MET A 94 -7.01 -16.04 -3.71
N ILE A 95 -7.63 -15.49 -4.78
CA ILE A 95 -8.36 -16.28 -5.80
C ILE A 95 -7.42 -17.21 -6.55
N VAL A 96 -6.26 -16.72 -7.02
CA VAL A 96 -5.26 -17.56 -7.72
C VAL A 96 -4.81 -18.70 -6.81
N MET A 97 -4.55 -18.40 -5.54
CA MET A 97 -4.19 -19.42 -4.53
C MET A 97 -5.32 -20.43 -4.27
N LEU A 98 -6.59 -20.06 -4.42
CA LEU A 98 -7.71 -21.00 -4.29
C LEU A 98 -7.84 -21.91 -5.53
N VAL A 99 -7.70 -21.38 -6.74
CA VAL A 99 -8.15 -22.09 -7.95
C VAL A 99 -7.02 -22.71 -8.78
N THR A 100 -5.77 -22.37 -8.49
CA THR A 100 -4.62 -22.79 -9.31
C THR A 100 -3.58 -23.57 -8.51
N HIS A 101 -2.75 -24.32 -9.23
CA HIS A 101 -1.68 -25.13 -8.66
C HIS A 101 -0.39 -24.98 -9.47
N GLY A 102 0.74 -25.32 -8.85
CA GLY A 102 2.06 -25.31 -9.48
C GLY A 102 2.80 -23.98 -9.37
N VAL A 103 4.12 -24.05 -9.59
CA VAL A 103 5.04 -22.92 -9.37
C VAL A 103 4.67 -21.67 -10.18
N PRO A 104 4.39 -21.73 -11.49
CA PRO A 104 4.11 -20.51 -12.26
C PRO A 104 2.84 -19.78 -11.79
N CYS A 105 1.84 -20.53 -11.34
CA CYS A 105 0.62 -19.94 -10.82
C CYS A 105 0.85 -19.28 -9.45
N MET A 106 1.63 -19.91 -8.57
CA MET A 106 2.01 -19.31 -7.28
C MET A 106 2.93 -18.09 -7.46
N GLN A 107 3.75 -18.05 -8.51
CA GLN A 107 4.47 -16.82 -8.89
C GLN A 107 3.51 -15.69 -9.30
N GLY A 108 2.46 -16.01 -10.08
CA GLY A 108 1.40 -15.06 -10.42
C GLY A 108 0.64 -14.55 -9.20
N MET A 109 0.37 -15.42 -8.23
CA MET A 109 -0.18 -15.06 -6.92
C MET A 109 0.72 -14.06 -6.18
N GLU A 110 2.02 -14.36 -6.03
CA GLU A 110 2.98 -13.46 -5.37
C GLU A 110 3.14 -12.12 -6.10
N PHE A 111 3.04 -12.11 -7.43
CA PHE A 111 3.01 -10.88 -8.21
C PHE A 111 1.77 -10.03 -7.90
N ALA A 112 0.58 -10.64 -7.82
CA ALA A 112 -0.64 -9.95 -7.42
C ALA A 112 -0.56 -9.45 -5.97
N TYR A 113 0.06 -10.22 -5.08
CA TYR A 113 0.34 -9.80 -3.70
C TYR A 113 1.33 -8.62 -3.65
N ALA A 114 2.32 -8.57 -4.55
CA ALA A 114 3.23 -7.43 -4.67
C ALA A 114 2.53 -6.14 -5.12
N ILE A 115 1.49 -6.24 -5.97
CA ILE A 115 0.62 -5.09 -6.29
C ILE A 115 -0.08 -4.60 -5.03
N PHE A 116 -0.62 -5.52 -4.22
CA PHE A 116 -1.23 -5.19 -2.94
C PHE A 116 -0.26 -4.44 -2.01
N THR A 117 0.93 -4.99 -1.74
CA THR A 117 1.91 -4.37 -0.83
C THR A 117 2.44 -3.03 -1.38
N SER A 118 2.68 -2.91 -2.69
CA SER A 118 3.19 -1.65 -3.28
C SER A 118 2.18 -0.50 -3.19
N CYS A 119 0.88 -0.80 -3.15
CA CYS A 119 -0.17 0.20 -3.02
C CYS A 119 -0.40 0.70 -1.58
N ASP A 120 0.25 0.15 -0.56
CA ASP A 120 0.17 0.66 0.82
C ASP A 120 0.59 2.13 0.93
N VAL A 121 1.53 2.55 0.09
CA VAL A 121 1.97 3.95 0.03
C VAL A 121 0.79 4.85 -0.31
N ALA A 122 -0.11 4.43 -1.20
CA ALA A 122 -1.30 5.19 -1.57
C ALA A 122 -2.31 5.26 -0.41
N TYR A 123 -2.49 4.16 0.32
CA TYR A 123 -3.35 4.11 1.51
C TYR A 123 -2.94 5.15 2.56
N TYR A 124 -1.65 5.21 2.90
CA TYR A 124 -1.17 6.21 3.87
C TYR A 124 -1.10 7.63 3.30
N ALA A 125 -0.77 7.78 2.01
CA ALA A 125 -0.67 9.10 1.38
C ALA A 125 -2.03 9.78 1.16
N TYR A 126 -3.11 9.00 1.07
CA TYR A 126 -4.47 9.50 0.96
C TYR A 126 -4.87 10.42 2.12
N ILE A 127 -4.39 10.12 3.34
CA ILE A 127 -4.65 10.92 4.54
C ILE A 127 -4.24 12.37 4.31
N TYR A 128 -3.04 12.58 3.75
CA TYR A 128 -2.46 13.92 3.55
C TYR A 128 -3.12 14.73 2.43
N ASN A 129 -4.03 14.13 1.66
CA ASN A 129 -4.77 14.81 0.60
C ASN A 129 -6.20 15.16 0.98
N VAL A 130 -6.80 14.43 1.93
CA VAL A 130 -8.22 14.55 2.28
C VAL A 130 -8.44 15.19 3.65
N VAL A 131 -7.44 15.14 4.53
CA VAL A 131 -7.53 15.65 5.89
C VAL A 131 -6.76 16.96 6.01
N ASP A 132 -7.13 17.83 6.95
CA ASP A 132 -6.35 19.04 7.26
C ASP A 132 -5.07 18.70 8.04
N THR A 133 -4.03 19.52 7.86
CA THR A 133 -2.71 19.36 8.48
C THR A 133 -2.75 19.22 10.01
N ILE A 134 -3.71 19.87 10.67
CA ILE A 134 -3.94 19.82 12.12
C ILE A 134 -4.20 18.38 12.62
N HIS A 135 -4.81 17.55 11.77
CA HIS A 135 -5.25 16.21 12.13
C HIS A 135 -4.33 15.09 11.59
N TYR A 136 -3.27 15.43 10.84
CA TYR A 136 -2.37 14.43 10.21
C TYR A 136 -1.83 13.40 11.19
N GLN A 137 -1.23 13.85 12.30
CA GLN A 137 -0.66 12.92 13.28
C GLN A 137 -1.73 11.98 13.86
N ARG A 138 -2.91 12.52 14.16
CA ARG A 138 -4.01 11.77 14.77
C ARG A 138 -4.58 10.73 13.80
N VAL A 139 -4.87 11.13 12.56
CA VAL A 139 -5.43 10.23 11.55
C VAL A 139 -4.41 9.18 11.11
N THR A 140 -3.15 9.56 10.89
CA THR A 140 -2.08 8.60 10.61
C THR A 140 -1.92 7.59 11.74
N SER A 141 -1.99 8.03 13.00
CA SER A 141 -1.96 7.13 14.16
C SER A 141 -3.14 6.15 14.18
N TYR A 142 -4.36 6.61 13.85
CA TYR A 142 -5.53 5.72 13.75
C TYR A 142 -5.37 4.69 12.65
N CYS A 143 -4.96 5.13 11.45
CA CYS A 143 -4.77 4.24 10.31
C CYS A 143 -3.68 3.20 10.58
N ARG A 144 -2.58 3.58 11.23
CA ARG A 144 -1.51 2.63 11.61
C ARG A 144 -1.95 1.67 12.72
N SER A 145 -2.70 2.16 13.70
CA SER A 145 -3.16 1.31 14.80
C SER A 145 -4.17 0.28 14.32
N ILE A 146 -5.06 0.64 13.39
CA ILE A 146 -6.08 -0.28 12.93
C ILE A 146 -5.52 -1.36 11.99
N THR A 147 -4.51 -1.07 11.17
CA THR A 147 -3.81 -2.10 10.38
C THR A 147 -3.10 -3.09 11.29
N LEU A 148 -2.46 -2.60 12.36
CA LEU A 148 -1.81 -3.44 13.36
C LEU A 148 -2.78 -4.36 14.11
N VAL A 149 -3.92 -3.80 14.52
CA VAL A 149 -5.00 -4.55 15.16
C VAL A 149 -5.56 -5.59 14.19
N GLY A 150 -5.76 -5.22 12.93
CA GLY A 150 -6.15 -6.14 11.86
C GLY A 150 -5.16 -7.30 11.72
N ALA A 151 -3.87 -7.02 11.54
CA ALA A 151 -2.85 -8.05 11.39
C ALA A 151 -2.77 -8.98 12.61
N THR A 152 -2.82 -8.41 13.83
CA THR A 152 -2.77 -9.18 15.07
C THR A 152 -4.00 -10.08 15.22
N LEU A 153 -5.20 -9.56 14.96
CA LEU A 153 -6.44 -10.33 15.03
C LEU A 153 -6.53 -11.36 13.90
N GLY A 154 -6.00 -11.07 12.72
CA GLY A 154 -5.86 -12.01 11.61
C GLY A 154 -4.97 -13.18 12.00
N ALA A 155 -3.77 -12.90 12.50
CA ALA A 155 -2.81 -13.92 12.91
C ALA A 155 -3.32 -14.78 14.09
N LEU A 156 -3.84 -14.15 15.14
CA LEU A 156 -4.44 -14.85 16.28
C LEU A 156 -5.69 -15.63 15.89
N GLY A 157 -6.58 -15.01 15.14
CA GLY A 157 -7.82 -15.63 14.65
C GLY A 157 -7.52 -16.84 13.78
N GLY A 158 -6.60 -16.70 12.82
CA GLY A 158 -6.14 -17.79 11.98
C GLY A 158 -5.51 -18.93 12.79
N GLN A 159 -4.66 -18.61 13.77
CA GLN A 159 -4.06 -19.61 14.65
C GLN A 159 -5.11 -20.36 15.49
N LEU A 160 -6.07 -19.65 16.07
CA LEU A 160 -7.14 -20.26 16.87
C LEU A 160 -8.06 -21.14 16.01
N LEU A 161 -8.42 -20.67 14.81
CA LEU A 161 -9.25 -21.44 13.87
C LEU A 161 -8.53 -22.72 13.42
N LEU A 162 -7.24 -22.63 13.11
CA LEU A 162 -6.42 -23.78 12.71
C LEU A 162 -6.24 -24.78 13.85
N SER A 163 -5.91 -24.30 15.05
CA SER A 163 -5.54 -25.16 16.19
C SER A 163 -6.71 -25.72 17.00
N LEU A 164 -7.75 -24.91 17.26
CA LEU A 164 -8.89 -25.32 18.08
C LEU A 164 -10.07 -25.83 17.26
N ALA A 165 -10.35 -25.18 16.12
CA ALA A 165 -11.48 -25.53 15.27
C ALA A 165 -11.12 -26.48 14.12
N GLY A 166 -9.84 -26.82 13.95
CA GLY A 166 -9.38 -27.74 12.90
C GLY A 166 -9.64 -27.24 11.49
N VAL A 167 -9.75 -25.92 11.30
CA VAL A 167 -10.06 -25.29 10.01
C VAL A 167 -8.87 -25.44 9.06
N SER A 168 -9.13 -25.84 7.81
CA SER A 168 -8.07 -25.99 6.81
C SER A 168 -7.53 -24.65 6.29
N TYR A 169 -6.31 -24.64 5.76
CA TYR A 169 -5.72 -23.46 5.12
C TYR A 169 -6.58 -22.92 3.96
N PHE A 170 -7.25 -23.81 3.22
CA PHE A 170 -8.19 -23.43 2.17
C PHE A 170 -9.32 -22.55 2.71
N THR A 171 -9.93 -22.95 3.84
CA THR A 171 -11.01 -22.19 4.47
C THR A 171 -10.51 -20.86 5.05
N LEU A 172 -9.28 -20.82 5.60
CA LEU A 172 -8.65 -19.57 6.03
C LEU A 172 -8.46 -18.61 4.85
N ASN A 173 -8.05 -19.11 3.70
CA ASN A 173 -7.90 -18.31 2.48
C ASN A 173 -9.26 -17.77 1.99
N VAL A 174 -10.32 -18.59 2.00
CA VAL A 174 -11.69 -18.13 1.70
C VAL A 174 -12.16 -17.05 2.68
N LEU A 175 -11.84 -17.20 3.97
CA LEU A 175 -12.16 -16.19 4.99
C LEU A 175 -11.45 -14.86 4.70
N THR A 176 -10.14 -14.89 4.46
CA THR A 176 -9.35 -13.71 4.07
C THR A 176 -9.93 -13.04 2.83
N LEU A 177 -10.20 -13.80 1.76
CA LEU A 177 -10.81 -13.27 0.54
C LEU A 177 -12.14 -12.57 0.82
N SER A 178 -13.00 -13.19 1.64
CA SER A 178 -14.31 -12.62 2.02
C SER A 178 -14.14 -11.29 2.75
N LEU A 179 -13.20 -11.22 3.69
CA LEU A 179 -12.88 -9.99 4.44
C LEU A 179 -12.31 -8.90 3.53
N THR A 180 -11.40 -9.25 2.61
CA THR A 180 -10.85 -8.31 1.62
C THR A 180 -11.95 -7.75 0.72
N LEU A 181 -12.88 -8.57 0.24
CA LEU A 181 -14.02 -8.13 -0.58
C LEU A 181 -14.94 -7.17 0.18
N VAL A 182 -15.18 -7.42 1.47
CA VAL A 182 -15.90 -6.48 2.35
C VAL A 182 -15.12 -5.16 2.49
N GLY A 183 -13.79 -5.23 2.67
CA GLY A 183 -12.90 -4.08 2.64
C GLY A 183 -13.05 -3.24 1.36
N LEU A 184 -13.03 -3.90 0.19
CA LEU A 184 -13.19 -3.24 -1.11
C LEU A 184 -14.49 -2.45 -1.22
N VAL A 185 -15.59 -2.92 -0.62
CA VAL A 185 -16.85 -2.16 -0.60
C VAL A 185 -16.66 -0.78 0.06
N PHE A 186 -15.90 -0.68 1.16
CA PHE A 186 -15.63 0.61 1.81
C PHE A 186 -14.84 1.58 0.93
N THR A 187 -13.94 1.08 0.07
CA THR A 187 -13.19 1.93 -0.85
C THR A 187 -14.09 2.62 -1.88
N LEU A 188 -15.22 2.02 -2.25
CA LEU A 188 -16.18 2.63 -3.19
C LEU A 188 -16.79 3.91 -2.60
N PHE A 189 -16.98 3.93 -1.28
CA PHE A 189 -17.54 5.07 -0.55
C PHE A 189 -16.51 6.14 -0.14
N LEU A 190 -15.21 5.90 -0.37
CA LEU A 190 -14.17 6.90 -0.11
C LEU A 190 -14.38 8.14 -0.99
N PRO A 191 -14.22 9.35 -0.45
CA PRO A 191 -14.27 10.56 -1.25
C PRO A 191 -13.11 10.60 -2.26
N MET A 192 -13.40 11.08 -3.47
CA MET A 192 -12.34 11.39 -4.43
C MET A 192 -11.59 12.64 -3.96
N PRO A 193 -10.27 12.57 -3.74
CA PRO A 193 -9.50 13.77 -3.43
C PRO A 193 -9.47 14.67 -4.68
N THR A 194 -9.77 15.95 -4.49
CA THR A 194 -9.97 16.91 -5.59
C THR A 194 -8.68 17.60 -6.06
N ARG A 195 -7.52 17.29 -5.47
CA ARG A 195 -6.23 17.86 -5.84
C ARG A 195 -5.20 16.77 -6.08
N SER A 196 -4.72 16.63 -7.31
CA SER A 196 -3.44 15.97 -7.61
C SER A 196 -2.30 16.95 -7.33
N MET A 197 -1.25 16.49 -6.63
CA MET A 197 -0.11 17.32 -6.22
C MET A 197 0.71 17.85 -7.42
N PHE A 198 0.75 17.09 -8.51
CA PHE A 198 1.55 17.39 -9.71
C PHE A 198 0.72 17.58 -10.99
N PHE A 199 -0.27 16.75 -11.26
CA PHE A 199 -0.97 16.72 -12.56
C PHE A 199 -2.12 17.73 -12.67
N HIS A 200 -2.77 18.09 -11.57
CA HIS A 200 -3.92 19.03 -11.60
C HIS A 200 -3.56 20.49 -11.29
N LYS A 201 -2.31 20.81 -10.96
CA LYS A 201 -1.84 22.21 -10.94
C LYS A 201 -1.89 22.86 -12.33
N GLU A 202 -1.88 22.07 -13.39
CA GLU A 202 -1.85 22.57 -14.77
C GLU A 202 -3.21 23.11 -15.23
N ILE A 203 -4.34 22.49 -14.86
CA ILE A 203 -5.67 22.97 -15.27
C ILE A 203 -5.98 24.34 -14.64
N ALA A 204 -5.62 24.55 -13.38
CA ALA A 204 -5.82 25.84 -12.72
C ALA A 204 -4.83 26.93 -13.22
N GLY A 205 -3.61 26.53 -13.58
CA GLY A 205 -2.58 27.44 -14.12
C GLY A 205 -2.87 27.92 -15.55
N ASP A 206 -3.48 27.06 -16.39
CA ASP A 206 -3.82 27.41 -17.77
C ASP A 206 -5.16 28.15 -17.90
N THR A 207 -6.12 27.88 -17.01
CA THR A 207 -7.40 28.62 -16.97
C THR A 207 -7.22 30.07 -16.46
N MET A 208 -6.23 30.31 -15.58
CA MET A 208 -5.94 31.65 -15.06
C MET A 208 -5.17 32.53 -16.06
N LYS A 209 -4.51 31.93 -17.05
CA LYS A 209 -3.84 32.68 -18.14
C LYS A 209 -4.76 33.01 -19.30
N MET A 210 -5.87 32.28 -19.48
CA MET A 210 -6.87 32.54 -20.52
C MET A 210 -7.91 33.61 -20.16
N SER A 211 -7.97 34.11 -18.92
CA SER A 211 -9.00 35.07 -18.49
C SER A 211 -8.50 36.50 -18.25
N VAL A 212 -7.23 36.81 -18.59
CA VAL A 212 -6.62 38.13 -18.31
C VAL A 212 -6.21 38.90 -19.58
N GLN A 213 -6.53 38.42 -20.79
CA GLN A 213 -6.14 39.10 -22.05
C GLN A 213 -7.26 39.46 -23.03
N GLU A 214 -8.54 39.28 -22.69
CA GLU A 214 -9.65 39.76 -23.52
C GLU A 214 -10.29 41.01 -22.91
N ALA A 215 -9.56 42.12 -22.96
CA ALA A 215 -10.13 43.47 -22.83
C ALA A 215 -9.19 44.49 -23.50
N GLU A 216 -9.14 44.47 -24.84
CA GLU A 216 -8.98 45.66 -25.70
C GLU A 216 -8.99 45.24 -27.19
N SER A 217 -9.89 45.84 -27.95
CA SER A 217 -10.10 45.76 -29.41
C SER A 217 -9.53 47.05 -30.06
N PRO A 218 -9.34 47.27 -31.40
CA PRO A 218 -9.76 46.49 -32.59
C PRO A 218 -8.70 46.31 -33.72
N CYS A 219 -8.99 45.40 -34.66
CA CYS A 219 -9.10 45.63 -36.14
C CYS A 219 -8.40 44.59 -37.05
N LEU A 220 -9.17 44.10 -38.05
CA LEU A 220 -8.88 43.47 -39.37
C LEU A 220 -7.53 42.74 -39.57
N GLU A 221 -7.47 41.49 -40.08
CA GLU A 221 -7.88 41.10 -41.43
C GLU A 221 -7.88 39.56 -41.60
N LYS A 222 -8.71 39.08 -42.55
CA LYS A 222 -8.95 37.68 -42.94
C LYS A 222 -7.66 36.93 -43.34
N ILE A 223 -7.64 35.61 -43.13
CA ILE A 223 -7.43 34.56 -44.15
C ILE A 223 -7.78 33.19 -43.52
N LYS A 224 -8.71 32.44 -44.16
CA LYS A 224 -8.93 31.00 -43.91
C LYS A 224 -7.77 30.20 -44.54
N PRO A 225 -7.44 29.02 -43.99
CA PRO A 225 -7.75 27.82 -44.79
C PRO A 225 -8.29 26.65 -43.97
N GLU A 226 -9.05 25.83 -44.69
CA GLU A 226 -9.64 24.56 -44.27
C GLU A 226 -8.61 23.42 -44.20
N ALA A 227 -9.03 22.39 -43.44
CA ALA A 227 -8.78 20.97 -43.64
C ALA A 227 -7.45 20.32 -43.17
N MET A 228 -7.66 19.33 -42.28
CA MET A 228 -6.99 18.04 -42.19
C MET A 228 -5.48 18.00 -41.86
N ALA A 229 -5.19 17.81 -40.57
CA ALA A 229 -4.15 16.88 -40.10
C ALA A 229 -4.44 16.50 -38.63
N LYS A 230 -5.36 15.54 -38.44
CA LYS A 230 -5.41 14.74 -37.22
C LYS A 230 -4.47 13.54 -37.40
N ASP A 231 -3.92 13.08 -36.28
CA ASP A 231 -3.29 11.76 -36.09
C ASP A 231 -1.75 11.64 -36.17
N ALA A 232 -1.01 12.63 -35.63
CA ALA A 232 0.39 12.42 -35.21
C ALA A 232 0.80 13.14 -33.91
N ALA A 233 -0.08 13.91 -33.27
CA ALA A 233 0.28 14.78 -32.13
C ALA A 233 0.08 14.16 -30.74
N SER A 234 -0.59 13.01 -30.62
CA SER A 234 -0.96 12.42 -29.32
C SER A 234 0.24 11.85 -28.54
N GLU A 235 1.16 11.14 -29.21
CA GLU A 235 2.30 10.51 -28.52
C GLU A 235 3.38 11.52 -28.14
N SER A 236 3.65 12.51 -28.99
CA SER A 236 4.67 13.53 -28.71
C SER A 236 4.31 14.44 -27.51
N THR A 237 3.03 14.56 -27.20
CA THR A 237 2.52 15.37 -26.07
C THR A 237 2.62 14.60 -24.76
N SER A 238 2.32 13.30 -24.76
CA SER A 238 2.42 12.42 -23.58
C SER A 238 3.87 12.23 -23.10
N THR A 239 4.81 12.00 -24.03
CA THR A 239 6.23 11.80 -23.68
C THR A 239 6.88 13.08 -23.14
N LYS A 240 6.58 14.24 -23.74
CA LYS A 240 7.04 15.55 -23.23
C LYS A 240 6.48 15.85 -21.84
N HIS A 241 5.22 15.50 -21.60
CA HIS A 241 4.59 15.65 -20.29
C HIS A 241 5.21 14.74 -19.23
N LEU A 242 5.50 13.48 -19.55
CA LEU A 242 6.15 12.53 -18.63
C LEU A 242 7.58 12.98 -18.27
N ILE A 243 8.37 13.44 -19.24
CA ILE A 243 9.70 14.02 -18.99
C ILE A 243 9.61 15.23 -18.05
N ARG A 244 8.60 16.09 -18.23
CA ARG A 244 8.40 17.28 -17.39
C ARG A 244 8.01 16.91 -15.96
N VAL A 245 7.18 15.90 -15.76
CA VAL A 245 6.81 15.38 -14.44
C VAL A 245 8.02 14.78 -13.74
N VAL A 246 8.82 13.97 -14.45
CA VAL A 246 10.08 13.41 -13.90
C VAL A 246 11.06 14.52 -13.52
N PHE A 247 11.15 15.58 -14.31
CA PHE A 247 11.98 16.74 -13.97
C PHE A 247 11.49 17.48 -12.72
N LEU A 248 10.18 17.71 -12.60
CA LEU A 248 9.57 18.33 -11.41
C LEU A 248 9.78 17.47 -10.16
N LEU A 249 9.54 16.16 -10.26
CA LEU A 249 9.81 15.19 -9.19
C LEU A 249 11.29 15.23 -8.80
N SER A 250 12.21 15.25 -9.76
CA SER A 250 13.65 15.32 -9.49
C SER A 250 14.04 16.60 -8.73
N LYS A 251 13.41 17.73 -9.06
CA LYS A 251 13.61 19.00 -8.35
C LYS A 251 13.06 18.93 -6.92
N GLU A 252 11.88 18.36 -6.71
CA GLU A 252 11.30 18.19 -5.38
C GLU A 252 12.07 17.19 -4.53
N VAL A 253 12.51 16.07 -5.10
CA VAL A 253 13.41 15.11 -4.45
C VAL A 253 14.68 15.82 -3.99
N LYS A 254 15.34 16.58 -4.87
CA LYS A 254 16.55 17.34 -4.50
C LYS A 254 16.29 18.32 -3.35
N HIS A 255 15.15 19.00 -3.37
CA HIS A 255 14.76 19.93 -2.31
C HIS A 255 14.46 19.23 -0.97
N CYS A 256 13.66 18.15 -0.99
CA CYS A 256 13.33 17.36 0.20
C CYS A 256 14.57 16.73 0.83
N TYR A 257 15.45 16.14 0.03
CA TYR A 257 16.70 15.51 0.50
C TYR A 257 17.81 16.50 0.84
N SER A 258 17.59 17.81 0.64
CA SER A 258 18.48 18.84 1.20
C SER A 258 18.40 18.88 2.74
N SER A 259 17.30 18.39 3.32
CA SER A 259 17.20 18.17 4.77
C SER A 259 17.91 16.89 5.17
N LYS A 260 18.97 17.02 5.98
CA LYS A 260 19.71 15.88 6.56
C LYS A 260 18.79 14.92 7.31
N GLN A 261 17.76 15.46 7.99
CA GLN A 261 16.80 14.64 8.72
C GLN A 261 16.03 13.72 7.77
N ILE A 262 15.48 14.24 6.67
CA ILE A 262 14.72 13.44 5.70
C ILE A 262 15.63 12.39 5.05
N LEU A 263 16.87 12.75 4.70
CA LEU A 263 17.84 11.81 4.13
C LEU A 263 18.14 10.64 5.07
N TYR A 264 18.46 10.90 6.34
CA TYR A 264 18.73 9.83 7.30
C TYR A 264 17.52 8.92 7.50
N TRP A 265 16.31 9.49 7.53
CA TRP A 265 15.09 8.69 7.66
C TRP A 265 14.83 7.81 6.44
N SER A 266 14.95 8.34 5.23
CA SER A 266 14.74 7.53 4.03
C SER A 266 15.80 6.43 3.91
N LEU A 267 17.06 6.70 4.26
CA LEU A 267 18.11 5.68 4.27
C LEU A 267 17.79 4.57 5.29
N TRP A 268 17.37 4.94 6.51
CA TRP A 268 16.95 3.97 7.51
C TRP A 268 15.83 3.06 7.01
N TRP A 269 14.77 3.63 6.42
CA TRP A 269 13.67 2.87 5.83
C TRP A 269 14.12 1.99 4.66
N ALA A 270 14.99 2.50 3.80
CA ALA A 270 15.51 1.77 2.64
C ALA A 270 16.33 0.54 3.03
N PHE A 271 17.06 0.58 4.16
CA PHE A 271 17.80 -0.57 4.67
C PHE A 271 16.94 -1.51 5.51
N ALA A 272 16.08 -0.97 6.37
CA ALA A 272 15.35 -1.79 7.33
C ALA A 272 14.18 -2.57 6.71
N THR A 273 13.46 -1.97 5.76
CA THR A 273 12.28 -2.62 5.15
C THR A 273 12.65 -3.92 4.44
N PRO A 274 13.70 -3.96 3.58
CA PRO A 274 14.11 -5.22 2.96
C PRO A 274 14.58 -6.25 3.97
N ILE A 275 15.34 -5.84 5.00
CA ILE A 275 15.81 -6.77 6.05
C ILE A 275 14.63 -7.39 6.79
N TYR A 276 13.65 -6.58 7.19
CA TYR A 276 12.43 -7.03 7.85
C TYR A 276 11.63 -8.01 6.99
N ASN A 277 11.39 -7.67 5.72
CA ASN A 277 10.67 -8.53 4.78
C ASN A 277 11.38 -9.88 4.59
N GLN A 278 12.71 -9.87 4.47
CA GLN A 278 13.51 -11.09 4.37
C GLN A 278 13.41 -11.94 5.64
N LEU A 279 13.45 -11.34 6.83
CA LEU A 279 13.29 -12.07 8.08
C LEU A 279 11.92 -12.75 8.16
N ILE A 280 10.84 -12.05 7.82
CA ILE A 280 9.48 -12.62 7.89
C ILE A 280 9.27 -13.74 6.86
N CYS A 281 9.77 -13.57 5.63
CA CYS A 281 9.58 -14.58 4.60
C CYS A 281 10.42 -15.84 4.84
N TYR A 282 11.66 -15.70 5.33
CA TYR A 282 12.60 -16.82 5.39
C TYR A 282 12.75 -17.45 6.78
N ALA A 283 12.41 -16.75 7.87
CA ALA A 283 12.47 -17.35 9.21
C ALA A 283 11.55 -18.58 9.37
N PRO A 284 10.30 -18.59 8.87
CA PRO A 284 9.45 -19.78 8.94
C PRO A 284 10.02 -20.97 8.16
N ILE A 285 10.68 -20.72 7.03
CA ILE A 285 11.30 -21.76 6.20
C ILE A 285 12.52 -22.36 6.91
N LEU A 286 13.35 -21.50 7.51
CA LEU A 286 14.50 -21.93 8.30
C LEU A 286 14.06 -22.73 9.52
N TRP A 287 13.00 -22.29 10.19
CA TRP A 287 12.42 -23.01 11.33
C TRP A 287 11.90 -24.39 10.92
N GLU A 288 11.20 -24.51 9.79
CA GLU A 288 10.75 -25.81 9.25
C GLU A 288 11.92 -26.77 8.95
N HIS A 289 13.10 -26.23 8.59
CA HIS A 289 14.31 -27.04 8.37
C HIS A 289 14.91 -27.56 9.68
N VAL A 290 14.81 -26.79 10.76
CA VAL A 290 15.28 -27.16 12.09
C VAL A 290 14.30 -28.10 12.78
N GLU A 291 13.01 -27.79 12.73
CA GLU A 291 11.94 -28.53 13.37
C GLU A 291 10.75 -28.67 12.40
N SER A 292 10.63 -29.85 11.76
CA SER A 292 9.61 -30.06 10.74
C SER A 292 8.19 -30.07 11.33
N SER A 293 7.25 -29.43 10.65
CA SER A 293 5.80 -29.47 10.90
C SER A 293 5.19 -30.87 10.94
N LYS A 294 5.92 -31.89 10.45
CA LYS A 294 5.56 -33.31 10.58
C LYS A 294 5.65 -33.84 12.03
N ARG A 295 6.35 -33.12 12.92
CA ARG A 295 6.61 -33.52 14.32
C ARG A 295 5.87 -32.66 15.34
N MET A 296 5.55 -31.40 15.03
CA MET A 296 4.83 -30.48 15.92
C MET A 296 3.81 -29.64 15.17
N ALA A 297 2.78 -29.17 15.90
CA ALA A 297 1.75 -28.29 15.36
C ALA A 297 2.34 -26.94 14.90
N VAL A 298 1.79 -26.39 13.82
CA VAL A 298 2.20 -25.10 13.25
C VAL A 298 1.68 -23.96 14.14
N TYR A 299 2.58 -23.11 14.63
CA TYR A 299 2.29 -21.99 15.54
C TYR A 299 2.62 -20.60 14.97
N ASN A 300 2.75 -20.48 13.65
CA ASN A 300 3.20 -19.24 12.99
C ASN A 300 2.36 -18.02 13.38
N GLY A 301 1.03 -18.13 13.41
CA GLY A 301 0.17 -17.01 13.79
C GLY A 301 0.32 -16.61 15.27
N GLY A 302 0.65 -17.57 16.15
CA GLY A 302 0.99 -17.27 17.53
C GLY A 302 2.32 -16.52 17.68
N VAL A 303 3.34 -16.95 16.94
CA VAL A 303 4.66 -16.29 16.91
C VAL A 303 4.54 -14.87 16.37
N GLU A 304 3.77 -14.67 15.30
CA GLU A 304 3.56 -13.36 14.68
C GLU A 304 2.77 -12.41 15.58
N ALA A 305 1.73 -12.90 16.25
CA ALA A 305 1.00 -12.09 17.22
C ALA A 305 1.87 -11.71 18.43
N LEU A 306 2.67 -12.65 18.94
CA LEU A 306 3.56 -12.41 20.07
C LEU A 306 4.69 -11.45 19.70
N SER A 307 5.31 -11.60 18.53
CA SER A 307 6.37 -10.71 18.06
C SER A 307 5.84 -9.29 17.86
N THR A 308 4.63 -9.15 17.31
CA THR A 308 3.93 -7.87 17.16
C THR A 308 3.66 -7.21 18.51
N PHE A 309 3.14 -7.98 19.48
CA PHE A 309 2.87 -7.49 20.83
C PHE A 309 4.15 -7.07 21.57
N LEU A 310 5.19 -7.91 21.52
CA LEU A 310 6.49 -7.62 22.13
C LEU A 310 7.15 -6.39 21.49
N GLY A 311 7.07 -6.26 20.17
CA GLY A 311 7.52 -5.07 19.46
C GLY A 311 6.85 -3.80 20.00
N LYS A 312 5.55 -3.85 20.27
CA LYS A 312 4.82 -2.72 20.87
C LYS A 312 5.26 -2.43 22.30
N LEU A 313 5.50 -3.44 23.12
CA LEU A 313 6.02 -3.25 24.48
C LEU A 313 7.41 -2.63 24.47
N ILE A 314 8.30 -3.09 23.58
CA ILE A 314 9.63 -2.50 23.39
C ILE A 314 9.50 -1.03 22.97
N TYR A 315 8.59 -0.71 22.05
CA TYR A 315 8.32 0.68 21.67
C TYR A 315 7.87 1.53 22.86
N ILE A 316 6.94 1.04 23.69
CA ILE A 316 6.45 1.76 24.88
C ILE A 316 7.56 1.90 25.93
N TYR A 317 8.37 0.87 26.14
CA TYR A 317 9.52 0.91 27.04
C TYR A 317 10.52 1.99 26.58
N ILE A 318 10.90 1.96 25.31
CA ILE A 318 11.72 3.00 24.69
C ILE A 318 11.06 4.39 24.87
N TYR A 319 9.72 4.48 24.71
CA TYR A 319 8.91 5.68 24.93
C TYR A 319 9.08 6.29 26.31
N LEU A 320 9.10 5.44 27.33
CA LEU A 320 9.10 5.87 28.72
C LEU A 320 10.53 6.17 29.25
N TYR A 321 11.56 5.53 28.70
CA TYR A 321 12.91 5.55 29.26
C TYR A 321 13.91 6.45 28.52
N ILE A 322 13.62 6.90 27.28
CA ILE A 322 14.52 7.84 26.56
C ILE A 322 14.13 9.30 26.87
N PRO A 323 15.07 10.21 27.21
CA PRO A 323 14.75 11.62 27.54
C PRO A 323 14.26 12.45 26.35
N TYR A 324 13.33 13.40 26.60
CA TYR A 324 12.64 14.30 25.63
C TYR A 324 13.54 14.96 24.54
N GLY A 325 14.83 15.16 24.81
CA GLY A 325 15.81 15.71 23.86
C GLY A 325 16.15 14.81 22.66
N TYR A 326 15.99 13.49 22.75
CA TYR A 326 16.28 12.54 21.67
C TYR A 326 15.02 12.12 20.87
N TRP A 327 13.85 12.68 21.21
CA TRP A 327 12.54 12.28 20.66
C TRP A 327 12.27 12.76 19.25
N GLY A 328 12.92 13.84 18.81
CA GLY A 328 12.85 14.27 17.40
C GLY A 328 13.30 13.17 16.43
N LEU A 329 14.12 12.24 16.93
CA LEU A 329 14.55 11.03 16.21
C LEU A 329 13.61 9.84 16.48
N PHE A 330 13.20 9.57 17.72
CA PHE A 330 12.38 8.38 18.03
C PHE A 330 10.89 8.46 17.60
N ASN A 331 10.22 9.60 17.79
CA ASN A 331 8.78 9.74 17.52
C ASN A 331 8.42 9.70 16.03
N LYS A 332 9.39 9.96 15.14
CA LYS A 332 9.19 9.90 13.68
C LYS A 332 9.70 8.59 13.06
N GLY A 333 10.44 7.78 13.81
CA GLY A 333 11.23 6.66 13.28
C GLY A 333 10.85 5.27 13.74
N ILE A 334 10.49 5.12 15.01
CA ILE A 334 10.34 3.79 15.63
C ILE A 334 8.87 3.47 15.95
N GLY A 335 8.02 4.49 16.09
CA GLY A 335 6.56 4.32 16.12
C GLY A 335 5.98 3.57 14.91
N PRO A 336 6.49 3.74 13.68
CA PRO A 336 6.03 2.99 12.51
C PRO A 336 6.79 1.67 12.25
N MET A 337 7.83 1.34 13.04
CA MET A 337 8.71 0.19 12.79
C MET A 337 8.34 -1.06 13.62
N PHE A 338 7.62 -0.86 14.73
CA PHE A 338 7.05 -1.93 15.56
C PHE A 338 5.55 -2.12 15.31
N SER A 339 5.08 -1.65 14.18
CA SER A 339 3.73 -1.84 13.68
C SER A 339 3.89 -2.36 12.26
N PRO A 340 3.70 -3.67 11.99
CA PRO A 340 3.60 -4.21 10.63
C PRO A 340 2.89 -3.27 9.65
#